data_AF-A0A966MJE4-F1
#
_entry.id   AF-A0A966MJE4-F1
#
_cell.length_a   1.000
_cell.length_b   1.000
_cell.length_c   1.000
_cell.angle_alpha   90.00
_cell.angle_beta   90.00
_cell.angle_gamma   90.00
#
_symmetry.space_group_name_H-M   'P 1'
#
loop_
_entity.id
_entity.type
_entity.pdbx_description
1 polymer ?
#
loop_
_entity_poly.entity_id
_entity_poly.type
_entity_poly.pdbx_seq_one_letter_code
_entity_poly.pdbx_strand_id
1 'polypeptide(L)'
;MLSNQFKFQYSVGAVANGIKTDMFTFFLLFFYSRVIGLDPLLASLAIGAALIVDSITDPLMGTISDRTNTKLGRRHPYMLVSFIPVSIFYILLFTPKPDWDITQNQLFWWMFVCASFTRIGMTLFEVPHRSFGAEITKDYVERTKLFSWREMFAWVAGISNAFLAYNIFFRSTPEYPYGQLNPESYFPLALTGAIFMVLSLLYSSITTTNKIENLSKWTEAVTLKQIIKELKIA
;
A
#
# COMPACT_ATOMS: atom_id res chain seq x y z
N MET A 1 13.97 21.24 15.66
CA MET A 1 12.78 20.39 15.95
C MET A 1 11.85 20.43 14.75
N LEU A 2 11.13 19.34 14.47
CA LEU A 2 10.19 19.29 13.33
C LEU A 2 8.86 19.93 13.72
N SER A 3 8.31 20.79 12.84
CA SER A 3 7.00 21.40 13.08
C SER A 3 5.88 20.34 13.08
N ASN A 4 4.83 20.57 13.88
CA ASN A 4 3.66 19.68 13.91
C ASN A 4 2.98 19.58 12.53
N GLN A 5 2.99 20.68 11.77
CA GLN A 5 2.49 20.70 10.39
C GLN A 5 3.25 19.72 9.49
N PHE A 6 4.58 19.64 9.63
CA PHE A 6 5.38 18.70 8.86
C PHE A 6 5.11 17.25 9.26
N LYS A 7 5.01 16.97 10.57
CA LYS A 7 4.65 15.63 11.07
C LYS A 7 3.31 15.19 10.50
N PHE A 8 2.31 16.08 10.50
CA PHE A 8 1.01 15.85 9.87
C PHE A 8 1.14 15.54 8.37
N GLN A 9 1.78 16.42 7.59
CA GLN A 9 1.95 16.27 6.14
C GLN A 9 2.61 14.94 5.75
N TYR A 10 3.67 14.58 6.48
CA TYR A 10 4.36 13.31 6.30
C TYR A 10 3.43 12.13 6.65
N SER A 11 2.84 12.14 7.85
CA SER A 11 2.04 11.04 8.38
C SER A 11 0.75 10.77 7.61
N VAL A 12 0.18 11.75 6.90
CA VAL A 12 -0.97 11.53 6.01
C VAL A 12 -0.67 10.45 4.97
N GLY A 13 0.56 10.30 4.51
CA GLY A 13 0.94 9.23 3.56
C GLY A 13 0.69 7.81 4.08
N ALA A 14 0.69 7.63 5.40
CA ALA A 14 0.46 6.33 6.05
C ALA A 14 -1.00 5.88 6.02
N VAL A 15 -1.94 6.79 5.73
CA VAL A 15 -3.36 6.49 5.56
C VAL A 15 -3.55 5.40 4.51
N ALA A 16 -2.81 5.49 3.40
CA ALA A 16 -2.87 4.48 2.34
C ALA A 16 -2.47 3.09 2.83
N ASN A 17 -1.40 3.02 3.63
CA ASN A 17 -0.95 1.75 4.22
C ASN A 17 -1.99 1.18 5.20
N GLY A 18 -2.63 2.04 5.98
CA GLY A 18 -3.70 1.69 6.90
C GLY A 18 -4.88 1.02 6.20
N ILE A 19 -5.42 1.69 5.18
CA ILE A 19 -6.55 1.18 4.37
C ILE A 19 -6.18 -0.15 3.69
N LYS A 20 -5.02 -0.22 3.03
CA LYS A 20 -4.56 -1.44 2.37
C LYS A 20 -4.39 -2.59 3.36
N THR A 21 -3.80 -2.33 4.54
CA THR A 21 -3.56 -3.37 5.55
C THR A 21 -4.87 -3.93 6.08
N ASP A 22 -5.81 -3.05 6.44
CA ASP A 22 -7.15 -3.43 6.88
C ASP A 22 -7.85 -4.36 5.86
N MET A 23 -7.85 -3.95 4.60
CA MET A 23 -8.49 -4.69 3.50
C MET A 23 -7.83 -6.03 3.21
N PHE A 24 -6.51 -6.10 3.25
CA PHE A 24 -5.77 -7.35 3.02
C PHE A 24 -5.90 -8.33 4.19
N THR A 25 -5.94 -7.82 5.42
CA THR A 25 -5.95 -8.67 6.62
C THR A 25 -7.34 -9.20 6.93
N PHE A 26 -8.38 -8.37 6.88
CA PHE A 26 -9.71 -8.76 7.34
C PHE A 26 -10.64 -9.17 6.19
N PHE A 27 -10.54 -8.53 5.03
CA PHE A 27 -11.56 -8.64 4.00
C PHE A 27 -11.15 -9.47 2.80
N LEU A 28 -9.87 -9.49 2.42
CA LEU A 28 -9.40 -10.14 1.20
C LEU A 28 -9.66 -11.64 1.18
N LEU A 29 -9.23 -12.37 2.21
CA LEU A 29 -9.47 -13.81 2.29
C LEU A 29 -10.97 -14.12 2.38
N PHE A 30 -11.71 -13.33 3.16
CA PHE A 30 -13.16 -13.52 3.33
C PHE A 30 -13.91 -13.31 2.01
N PHE A 31 -13.61 -12.23 1.27
CA PHE A 31 -14.20 -11.92 -0.02
C PHE A 31 -13.98 -13.06 -1.02
N TYR A 32 -12.72 -13.48 -1.23
CA TYR A 32 -12.43 -14.53 -2.19
C TYR A 32 -13.02 -15.89 -1.76
N SER A 33 -12.93 -16.27 -0.48
CA SER A 33 -13.36 -17.59 -0.04
C SER A 33 -14.87 -17.73 0.20
N ARG A 34 -15.52 -16.71 0.78
CA ARG A 34 -16.93 -16.79 1.22
C ARG A 34 -17.89 -16.06 0.30
N VAL A 35 -17.44 -15.04 -0.41
CA VAL A 35 -18.29 -14.23 -1.29
C VAL A 35 -18.18 -14.72 -2.74
N ILE A 36 -16.95 -14.88 -3.25
CA ILE A 36 -16.72 -15.34 -4.62
C ILE A 36 -16.66 -16.86 -4.74
N GLY A 37 -16.26 -17.56 -3.67
CA GLY A 37 -16.19 -19.03 -3.65
C GLY A 37 -14.89 -19.61 -4.22
N LEU A 38 -13.78 -18.87 -4.17
CA LEU A 38 -12.44 -19.42 -4.37
C LEU A 38 -12.12 -20.41 -3.24
N ASP A 39 -11.49 -21.53 -3.57
CA ASP A 39 -10.99 -22.45 -2.57
C ASP A 39 -10.09 -21.72 -1.53
N PRO A 40 -10.37 -21.83 -0.21
CA PRO A 40 -9.60 -21.13 0.82
C PRO A 40 -8.09 -21.44 0.79
N LEU A 41 -7.70 -22.65 0.37
CA LEU A 41 -6.30 -23.04 0.20
C LEU A 41 -5.66 -22.23 -0.92
N LEU A 42 -6.33 -22.13 -2.08
CA LEU A 42 -5.85 -21.32 -3.21
C LEU A 42 -5.77 -19.84 -2.84
N ALA A 43 -6.78 -19.29 -2.16
CA ALA A 43 -6.78 -17.91 -1.71
C ALA A 43 -5.61 -17.62 -0.74
N SER A 44 -5.39 -18.51 0.22
CA SER A 44 -4.29 -18.39 1.19
C SER A 44 -2.92 -18.53 0.51
N LEU A 45 -2.78 -19.43 -0.46
CA LEU A 45 -1.57 -19.58 -1.28
C LEU A 45 -1.29 -18.32 -2.09
N ALA A 46 -2.31 -17.68 -2.67
CA ALA A 46 -2.15 -16.43 -3.40
C ALA A 46 -1.66 -15.29 -2.48
N ILE A 47 -2.21 -15.19 -1.27
CA ILE A 47 -1.75 -14.21 -0.26
C ILE A 47 -0.30 -14.48 0.14
N GLY A 48 0.04 -15.75 0.41
CA GLY A 48 1.41 -16.16 0.75
C GLY A 48 2.41 -15.90 -0.37
N ALA A 49 2.05 -16.21 -1.61
CA ALA A 49 2.88 -15.93 -2.77
C ALA A 49 3.08 -14.41 -2.97
N ALA A 50 2.04 -13.60 -2.78
CA ALA A 50 2.16 -12.15 -2.83
C ALA A 50 3.07 -11.57 -1.73
N LEU A 51 3.13 -12.21 -0.56
CA LEU A 51 4.09 -11.85 0.50
C LEU A 51 5.54 -12.19 0.14
N ILE A 52 5.78 -13.29 -0.57
CA ILE A 52 7.11 -13.64 -1.07
C ILE A 52 7.58 -12.62 -2.11
N VAL A 53 6.67 -12.14 -2.98
CA VAL A 53 6.99 -11.06 -3.91
C VAL A 53 7.39 -9.80 -3.12
N ASP A 54 6.62 -9.44 -2.10
CA ASP A 54 6.85 -8.27 -1.24
C ASP A 54 8.25 -8.30 -0.58
N SER A 55 8.65 -9.47 -0.05
CA SER A 55 9.94 -9.64 0.63
C SER A 55 11.14 -9.44 -0.30
N ILE A 56 10.95 -9.62 -1.61
CA ILE A 56 11.96 -9.37 -2.63
C ILE A 56 11.88 -7.91 -3.10
N THR A 57 10.68 -7.36 -3.30
CA THR A 57 10.52 -6.01 -3.84
C THR A 57 10.89 -4.91 -2.85
N ASP A 58 10.73 -5.14 -1.54
CA ASP A 58 11.05 -4.15 -0.51
C ASP A 58 12.56 -3.79 -0.48
N PRO A 59 13.50 -4.75 -0.37
CA PRO A 59 14.94 -4.45 -0.44
C PRO A 59 15.36 -3.88 -1.80
N LEU A 60 14.82 -4.41 -2.90
CA LEU A 60 15.09 -3.90 -4.24
C LEU A 60 14.71 -2.43 -4.35
N MET A 61 13.51 -2.06 -3.91
CA MET A 61 13.07 -0.67 -3.94
C MET A 61 13.90 0.21 -3.00
N GLY A 62 14.35 -0.31 -1.86
CA GLY A 62 15.31 0.39 -1.00
C GLY A 62 16.55 0.82 -1.78
N THR A 63 17.23 -0.14 -2.41
CA THR A 63 18.45 0.12 -3.19
C THR A 63 18.21 1.05 -4.39
N ILE A 64 17.11 0.87 -5.11
CA ILE A 64 16.76 1.69 -6.29
C ILE A 64 16.45 3.13 -5.86
N SER A 65 15.64 3.31 -4.80
CA SER A 65 15.23 4.62 -4.31
C SER A 65 16.40 5.43 -3.76
N ASP A 66 17.36 4.75 -3.12
CA ASP A 66 18.57 5.39 -2.64
C ASP A 66 19.46 5.81 -3.83
N ARG A 67 19.58 5.05 -4.90
CA ARG A 67 20.55 5.36 -5.97
C ARG A 67 20.02 6.29 -7.07
N THR A 68 18.76 6.69 -6.99
CA THR A 68 18.10 7.51 -8.02
C THR A 68 18.45 8.99 -7.83
N ASN A 69 18.89 9.69 -8.87
CA ASN A 69 19.08 11.15 -8.84
C ASN A 69 18.17 11.82 -9.87
N THR A 70 17.09 12.46 -9.40
CA THR A 70 16.21 13.25 -10.27
C THR A 70 16.07 14.68 -9.77
N LYS A 71 15.47 15.55 -10.59
CA LYS A 71 15.12 16.93 -10.21
C LYS A 71 14.15 16.98 -9.01
N LEU A 72 13.37 15.92 -8.79
CA LEU A 72 12.46 15.76 -7.66
C LEU A 72 13.14 15.03 -6.48
N GLY A 73 14.46 14.96 -6.44
CA GLY A 73 15.21 14.23 -5.41
C GLY A 73 15.30 12.72 -5.68
N ARG A 74 15.77 11.98 -4.67
CA ARG A 74 16.06 10.54 -4.80
C ARG A 74 14.81 9.66 -4.68
N ARG A 75 13.88 10.05 -3.81
CA ARG A 75 12.78 9.19 -3.34
C ARG A 75 11.38 9.60 -3.84
N HIS A 76 11.13 10.89 -4.06
CA HIS A 76 9.80 11.37 -4.46
C HIS A 76 9.30 10.90 -5.84
N PRO A 77 10.13 10.64 -6.87
CA PRO A 77 9.61 10.11 -8.13
C PRO A 77 8.81 8.82 -7.93
N TYR A 78 9.31 7.91 -7.09
CA TYR A 78 8.63 6.65 -6.78
C TYR A 78 7.37 6.88 -5.95
N MET A 79 7.43 7.77 -4.95
CA MET A 79 6.28 8.13 -4.13
C MET A 79 5.17 8.84 -4.93
N LEU A 80 5.51 9.55 -6.01
CA LEU A 80 4.54 10.20 -6.89
C LEU A 80 3.96 9.25 -7.94
N VAL A 81 4.67 8.20 -8.31
CA VAL A 81 4.18 7.22 -9.30
C VAL A 81 3.40 6.08 -8.63
N SER A 82 3.66 5.80 -7.36
CA SER A 82 3.07 4.68 -6.60
C SER A 82 1.54 4.66 -6.58
N PHE A 83 0.86 5.81 -6.63
CA PHE A 83 -0.60 5.85 -6.59
C PHE A 83 -1.25 5.12 -7.78
N ILE A 84 -0.57 5.06 -8.93
CA ILE A 84 -1.07 4.43 -10.15
C ILE A 84 -1.24 2.91 -9.94
N PRO A 85 -0.17 2.13 -9.67
CA PRO A 85 -0.32 0.70 -9.44
C PRO A 85 -1.15 0.40 -8.18
N VAL A 86 -1.04 1.20 -7.11
CA VAL A 86 -1.83 0.97 -5.89
C VAL A 86 -3.32 1.08 -6.20
N SER A 87 -3.78 2.17 -6.81
CA SER A 87 -5.21 2.41 -7.02
C SER A 87 -5.83 1.44 -8.03
N ILE A 88 -5.16 1.22 -9.16
CA ILE A 88 -5.69 0.38 -10.24
C ILE A 88 -5.82 -1.07 -9.76
N PHE A 89 -4.74 -1.66 -9.27
CA PHE A 89 -4.75 -3.07 -8.89
C PHE A 89 -5.54 -3.34 -7.62
N TYR A 90 -5.64 -2.37 -6.72
CA TYR A 90 -6.50 -2.49 -5.54
C TYR A 90 -7.98 -2.52 -5.91
N ILE A 91 -8.43 -1.67 -6.84
CA ILE A 91 -9.82 -1.72 -7.32
C ILE A 91 -10.08 -3.03 -8.07
N LEU A 92 -9.17 -3.42 -8.96
CA LEU A 92 -9.28 -4.69 -9.70
C LEU A 92 -9.33 -5.92 -8.78
N LEU A 93 -8.65 -5.86 -7.63
CA LEU A 93 -8.66 -6.95 -6.64
C LEU A 93 -10.06 -7.24 -6.08
N PHE A 94 -10.93 -6.24 -5.97
CA PHE A 94 -12.30 -6.36 -5.44
C PHE A 94 -13.39 -6.21 -6.51
N THR A 95 -13.02 -6.35 -7.78
CA THR A 95 -13.95 -6.30 -8.92
C THR A 95 -14.63 -7.65 -9.26
N PRO A 96 -14.02 -8.84 -9.05
CA PRO A 96 -14.66 -10.11 -9.41
C PRO A 96 -16.06 -10.28 -8.83
N LYS A 97 -16.97 -10.83 -9.64
CA LYS A 97 -18.36 -11.12 -9.24
C LYS A 97 -18.65 -12.62 -9.30
N PRO A 98 -19.52 -13.17 -8.45
CA PRO A 98 -19.89 -14.59 -8.47
C PRO A 98 -20.53 -15.02 -9.80
N ASP A 99 -21.20 -14.10 -10.50
CA ASP A 99 -21.86 -14.36 -11.79
C ASP A 99 -20.88 -14.52 -12.96
N TRP A 100 -19.59 -14.26 -12.73
CA TRP A 100 -18.57 -14.46 -13.77
C TRP A 100 -18.24 -15.96 -13.87
N ASP A 101 -18.39 -16.52 -15.07
CA ASP A 101 -18.04 -17.91 -15.38
C ASP A 101 -16.51 -18.10 -15.44
N ILE A 102 -15.86 -17.93 -14.28
CA ILE A 102 -14.40 -17.93 -14.12
C ILE A 102 -13.97 -19.18 -13.37
N THR A 103 -12.97 -19.87 -13.91
CA THR A 103 -12.43 -21.07 -13.27
C THR A 103 -11.64 -20.72 -12.00
N GLN A 104 -11.60 -21.61 -11.02
CA GLN A 104 -10.80 -21.46 -9.79
C GLN A 104 -9.34 -21.04 -10.06
N ASN A 105 -8.70 -21.61 -11.09
CA ASN A 105 -7.34 -21.25 -11.47
C ASN A 105 -7.22 -19.80 -12.00
N GLN A 106 -8.20 -19.34 -12.79
CA GLN A 106 -8.21 -17.95 -13.30
C GLN A 106 -8.40 -16.97 -12.15
N LEU A 107 -9.30 -17.28 -11.21
CA LEU A 107 -9.55 -16.47 -10.04
C LEU A 107 -8.34 -16.42 -9.09
N PHE A 108 -7.62 -17.54 -8.95
CA PHE A 108 -6.34 -17.59 -8.25
C PHE A 108 -5.30 -16.65 -8.87
N TRP A 109 -5.08 -16.75 -10.18
CA TRP A 109 -4.11 -15.88 -10.87
C TRP A 109 -4.52 -14.41 -10.84
N TRP A 110 -5.81 -14.11 -10.96
CA TRP A 110 -6.35 -12.77 -10.80
C TRP A 110 -6.02 -12.19 -9.43
N MET A 111 -6.35 -12.93 -8.37
CA MET A 111 -6.08 -12.55 -6.99
C MET A 111 -4.57 -12.35 -6.76
N PHE A 112 -3.75 -13.31 -7.18
CA PHE A 112 -2.29 -13.26 -7.01
C PHE A 112 -1.68 -12.05 -7.71
N VAL A 113 -2.04 -11.81 -8.98
CA VAL A 113 -1.52 -10.68 -9.77
C VAL A 113 -1.97 -9.36 -9.14
N CYS A 114 -3.27 -9.18 -8.91
CA CYS A 114 -3.77 -7.92 -8.35
C CYS A 114 -3.23 -7.65 -6.94
N ALA A 115 -3.14 -8.67 -6.09
CA ALA A 115 -2.57 -8.53 -4.75
C ALA A 115 -1.08 -8.19 -4.79
N SER A 116 -0.31 -8.85 -5.68
CA SER A 116 1.12 -8.59 -5.85
C SER A 116 1.37 -7.19 -6.39
N PHE A 117 0.69 -6.75 -7.43
CA PHE A 117 0.88 -5.41 -7.98
C PHE A 117 0.41 -4.30 -7.04
N THR A 118 -0.65 -4.53 -6.25
CA THR A 118 -1.06 -3.60 -5.19
C THR A 118 0.04 -3.46 -4.14
N ARG A 119 0.65 -4.59 -3.72
CA ARG A 119 1.78 -4.59 -2.79
C ARG A 119 3.01 -3.89 -3.35
N ILE A 120 3.40 -4.22 -4.58
CA ILE A 120 4.52 -3.56 -5.28
C ILE A 120 4.29 -2.05 -5.36
N GLY A 121 3.08 -1.63 -5.73
CA GLY A 121 2.70 -0.22 -5.73
C GLY A 121 2.87 0.42 -4.35
N MET A 122 2.47 -0.29 -3.29
CA MET A 122 2.63 0.19 -1.92
C MET A 122 4.11 0.28 -1.52
N THR A 123 4.93 -0.71 -1.90
CA THR A 123 6.39 -0.71 -1.70
C THR A 123 7.06 0.51 -2.35
N LEU A 124 6.64 0.89 -3.56
CA LEU A 124 7.12 2.11 -4.25
C LEU A 124 6.90 3.38 -3.42
N PHE A 125 5.93 3.38 -2.51
CA PHE A 125 5.68 4.50 -1.60
C PHE A 125 6.30 4.28 -0.22
N GLU A 126 5.98 3.17 0.45
CA GLU A 126 6.32 2.93 1.86
C GLU A 126 7.83 2.89 2.09
N VAL A 127 8.58 2.21 1.23
CA VAL A 127 10.04 2.09 1.40
C VAL A 127 10.70 3.46 1.27
N PRO A 128 10.51 4.23 0.17
CA PRO A 128 11.11 5.55 0.08
C PRO A 128 10.58 6.54 1.13
N HIS A 129 9.29 6.45 1.48
CA HIS A 129 8.68 7.32 2.48
C HIS A 129 9.28 7.10 3.88
N ARG A 130 9.41 5.84 4.33
CA ARG A 130 10.03 5.51 5.63
C ARG A 130 11.51 5.90 5.69
N SER A 131 12.26 5.64 4.63
CA SER A 131 13.67 6.04 4.55
C SER A 131 13.81 7.56 4.60
N PHE A 132 12.93 8.31 3.92
CA PHE A 132 12.88 9.76 4.01
C PHE A 132 12.60 10.22 5.45
N GLY A 133 11.61 9.63 6.12
CA GLY A 133 11.31 9.82 7.55
C GLY A 133 12.53 9.69 8.46
N ALA A 134 13.36 8.69 8.19
CA ALA A 134 14.56 8.41 8.98
C ALA A 134 15.70 9.43 8.75
N GLU A 135 15.76 10.08 7.59
CA GLU A 135 16.82 11.02 7.23
C GLU A 135 16.53 12.48 7.59
N ILE A 136 15.25 12.86 7.71
CA ILE A 136 14.84 14.25 7.98
C ILE A 136 15.40 14.79 9.31
N THR A 137 15.61 13.92 10.31
CA THR A 137 16.09 14.33 11.63
C THR A 137 17.13 13.35 12.17
N LYS A 138 18.22 13.91 12.71
CA LYS A 138 19.26 13.14 13.43
C LYS A 138 18.92 12.90 14.90
N ASP A 139 17.95 13.63 15.44
CA ASP A 139 17.49 13.46 16.81
C ASP A 139 16.56 12.23 16.91
N TYR A 140 16.97 11.28 17.76
CA TYR A 140 16.23 10.06 18.05
C TYR A 140 14.81 10.33 18.54
N VAL A 141 14.61 11.29 19.45
CA VAL A 141 13.30 11.58 20.06
C VAL A 141 12.34 12.14 19.01
N GLU A 142 12.81 13.07 18.18
CA GLU A 142 12.00 13.64 17.11
C GLU A 142 11.68 12.62 16.01
N ARG A 143 12.62 11.71 15.69
CA ARG A 143 12.39 10.61 14.76
C ARG A 143 11.31 9.67 15.30
N THR A 144 11.43 9.24 16.56
CA THR A 144 10.43 8.37 17.20
C THR A 144 9.05 9.02 17.18
N LYS A 145 8.93 10.31 17.53
CA LYS A 145 7.65 11.04 17.45
C LYS A 145 7.07 11.08 16.03
N LEU A 146 7.91 11.28 15.00
CA LEU A 146 7.45 11.27 13.61
C LEU A 146 6.87 9.91 13.20
N PHE A 147 7.53 8.81 13.57
CA PHE A 147 7.02 7.46 13.33
C PHE A 147 5.77 7.16 14.16
N SER A 148 5.67 7.62 15.40
CA SER A 148 4.45 7.48 16.21
C SER A 148 3.26 8.20 15.58
N TRP A 149 3.45 9.41 15.06
CA TRP A 149 2.41 10.10 14.29
C TRP A 149 2.01 9.30 13.05
N ARG A 150 2.99 8.79 12.31
CA ARG A 150 2.75 7.98 11.11
C ARG A 150 1.88 6.75 11.43
N GLU A 151 2.24 5.99 12.46
CA GLU A 151 1.47 4.80 12.86
C GLU A 151 0.06 5.16 13.35
N MET A 152 -0.09 6.26 14.09
CA MET A 152 -1.42 6.74 14.51
C MET A 152 -2.33 6.99 13.30
N PHE A 153 -1.84 7.65 12.26
CA PHE A 153 -2.61 7.91 11.04
C PHE A 153 -2.95 6.62 10.29
N ALA A 154 -2.03 5.65 10.22
CA ALA A 154 -2.29 4.35 9.61
C ALA A 154 -3.40 3.58 10.36
N TRP A 155 -3.33 3.51 11.69
CA TRP A 155 -4.34 2.83 12.50
C TRP A 155 -5.70 3.50 12.43
N VAL A 156 -5.75 4.83 12.54
CA VAL A 156 -7.01 5.59 12.41
C VAL A 156 -7.62 5.37 11.04
N ALA A 157 -6.82 5.37 9.96
CA ALA A 157 -7.31 5.10 8.62
C ALA A 157 -7.87 3.69 8.45
N GLY A 158 -7.17 2.67 8.96
CA GLY A 158 -7.65 1.28 8.92
C GLY A 158 -8.96 1.09 9.68
N ILE A 159 -9.03 1.59 10.92
CA ILE A 159 -10.26 1.52 11.74
C ILE A 159 -11.41 2.30 11.10
N SER A 160 -11.13 3.48 10.54
CA SER A 160 -12.14 4.28 9.84
C SER A 160 -12.66 3.54 8.60
N ASN A 161 -11.78 2.86 7.86
CA ASN A 161 -12.16 2.05 6.71
C ASN A 161 -13.05 0.87 7.11
N ALA A 162 -12.69 0.13 8.16
CA ALA A 162 -13.53 -0.92 8.72
C ALA A 162 -14.89 -0.38 9.22
N PHE A 163 -14.90 0.80 9.85
CA PHE A 163 -16.13 1.46 10.28
C PHE A 163 -17.04 1.80 9.10
N LEU A 164 -16.49 2.37 8.01
CA LEU A 164 -17.22 2.64 6.77
C LEU A 164 -17.75 1.35 6.15
N ALA A 165 -16.91 0.30 6.12
CA ALA A 165 -17.28 -1.00 5.60
C ALA A 165 -18.52 -1.55 6.31
N TYR A 166 -18.51 -1.66 7.65
CA TYR A 166 -19.62 -2.25 8.40
C TYR A 166 -20.86 -1.35 8.53
N ASN A 167 -20.71 -0.02 8.64
CA ASN A 167 -21.85 0.87 8.90
C ASN A 167 -22.49 1.45 7.63
N ILE A 168 -21.75 1.51 6.52
CA ILE A 168 -22.24 2.13 5.28
C ILE A 168 -22.41 1.08 4.18
N PHE A 169 -21.39 0.27 3.90
CA PHE A 169 -21.40 -0.61 2.74
C PHE A 169 -22.04 -1.97 3.03
N PHE A 170 -21.66 -2.64 4.12
CA PHE A 170 -22.18 -3.94 4.53
C PHE A 170 -23.51 -3.85 5.29
N ARG A 171 -24.37 -2.91 4.90
CA ARG A 171 -25.72 -2.80 5.45
C ARG A 171 -26.53 -4.04 5.07
N SER A 172 -27.29 -4.54 6.02
CA SER A 172 -28.20 -5.67 5.79
C SER A 172 -29.25 -5.29 4.74
N THR A 173 -29.40 -6.14 3.73
CA THR A 173 -30.46 -6.05 2.72
C THR A 173 -31.39 -7.26 2.89
N PRO A 174 -32.62 -7.23 2.33
CA PRO A 174 -33.50 -8.39 2.37
C PRO A 174 -32.88 -9.66 1.78
N GLU A 175 -32.01 -9.53 0.79
CA GLU A 175 -31.28 -10.64 0.15
C GLU A 175 -30.05 -11.08 0.96
N TYR A 176 -29.36 -10.15 1.62
CA TYR A 176 -28.17 -10.42 2.43
C TYR A 176 -28.35 -9.88 3.87
N PRO A 177 -28.88 -10.71 4.81
CA PRO A 177 -28.97 -10.34 6.22
C PRO A 177 -27.61 -10.01 6.83
N TYR A 178 -26.56 -10.71 6.37
CA TYR A 178 -25.16 -10.36 6.62
C TYR A 178 -24.61 -9.59 5.42
N GLY A 179 -24.60 -8.25 5.47
CA GLY A 179 -24.21 -7.41 4.33
C GLY A 179 -22.77 -7.62 3.85
N GLN A 180 -21.89 -8.20 4.67
CA GLN A 180 -20.55 -8.64 4.27
C GLN A 180 -20.55 -9.75 3.21
N LEU A 181 -21.66 -10.49 3.06
CA LEU A 181 -21.78 -11.51 2.02
C LEU A 181 -22.22 -10.94 0.67
N ASN A 182 -22.58 -9.64 0.62
CA ASN A 182 -23.00 -8.99 -0.60
C ASN A 182 -21.77 -8.62 -1.47
N PRO A 183 -21.58 -9.25 -2.65
CA PRO A 183 -20.44 -8.95 -3.52
C PRO A 183 -20.43 -7.50 -4.02
N GLU A 184 -21.61 -6.90 -4.25
CA GLU A 184 -21.73 -5.54 -4.78
C GLU A 184 -21.28 -4.47 -3.78
N SER A 185 -21.14 -4.82 -2.50
CA SER A 185 -20.69 -3.88 -1.45
C SER A 185 -19.17 -3.66 -1.45
N TYR A 186 -18.40 -4.60 -2.00
CA TYR A 186 -16.94 -4.56 -1.98
C TYR A 186 -16.35 -3.59 -2.99
N PHE A 187 -16.93 -3.49 -4.19
CA PHE A 187 -16.42 -2.58 -5.21
C PHE A 187 -16.53 -1.09 -4.81
N PRO A 188 -17.67 -0.58 -4.29
CA PRO A 188 -17.75 0.79 -3.76
C PRO A 188 -16.83 1.04 -2.57
N LEU A 189 -16.66 0.05 -1.68
CA LEU A 189 -15.72 0.14 -0.57
C LEU A 189 -14.27 0.24 -1.06
N ALA A 190 -13.88 -0.59 -2.04
CA ALA A 190 -12.58 -0.52 -2.67
C ALA A 190 -12.39 0.81 -3.44
N LEU A 191 -13.40 1.32 -4.11
CA LEU A 191 -13.31 2.61 -4.81
C LEU A 191 -13.10 3.77 -3.83
N THR A 192 -13.87 3.82 -2.74
CA THR A 192 -13.71 4.86 -1.71
C THR A 192 -12.35 4.76 -1.01
N GLY A 193 -11.93 3.55 -0.65
CA GLY A 193 -10.58 3.29 -0.14
C GLY A 193 -9.51 3.79 -1.12
N ALA A 194 -9.61 3.44 -2.40
CA ALA A 194 -8.65 3.87 -3.43
C ALA A 194 -8.56 5.39 -3.56
N ILE A 195 -9.68 6.11 -3.50
CA ILE A 195 -9.70 7.59 -3.53
C ILE A 195 -8.92 8.15 -2.34
N PHE A 196 -9.20 7.67 -1.12
CA PHE A 196 -8.47 8.13 0.07
C PHE A 196 -6.98 7.77 0.00
N MET A 197 -6.64 6.59 -0.52
CA MET A 197 -5.25 6.21 -0.75
C MET A 197 -4.57 7.18 -1.72
N VAL A 198 -5.13 7.41 -2.91
CA VAL A 198 -4.56 8.33 -3.92
C VAL A 198 -4.37 9.74 -3.37
N LEU A 199 -5.41 10.29 -2.72
CA LEU A 199 -5.34 11.63 -2.12
C LEU A 199 -4.25 11.72 -1.06
N SER A 200 -4.16 10.73 -0.18
CA SER A 200 -3.17 10.72 0.90
C SER A 200 -1.73 10.55 0.40
N LEU A 201 -1.51 9.66 -0.59
CA LEU A 201 -0.22 9.43 -1.23
C LEU A 201 0.26 10.69 -1.94
N LEU A 202 -0.58 11.28 -2.80
CA LEU A 202 -0.24 12.50 -3.54
C LEU A 202 -0.02 13.69 -2.61
N TYR A 203 -0.89 13.89 -1.62
CA TYR A 203 -0.76 14.97 -0.66
C TYR A 203 0.56 14.87 0.12
N SER A 204 0.89 13.69 0.65
CA SER A 204 2.15 13.47 1.35
C SER A 204 3.34 13.68 0.41
N SER A 205 3.33 13.06 -0.78
CA SER A 205 4.42 13.17 -1.76
C SER A 205 4.70 14.60 -2.22
N ILE A 206 3.67 15.38 -2.52
CA ILE A 206 3.81 16.76 -3.01
C ILE A 206 4.27 17.68 -1.87
N THR A 207 3.62 17.62 -0.70
CA THR A 207 3.94 18.52 0.42
C THR A 207 5.35 18.29 0.97
N THR A 208 5.84 17.05 0.90
CA THR A 208 7.18 16.71 1.39
C THR A 208 8.30 17.04 0.38
N THR A 209 7.98 17.31 -0.89
CA THR A 209 8.96 17.64 -1.95
C THR A 209 9.73 18.94 -1.65
N ASN A 210 9.12 19.89 -0.93
CA ASN A 210 9.77 21.17 -0.63
C ASN A 210 10.92 21.08 0.40
N LYS A 211 11.20 19.90 0.97
CA LYS A 211 12.29 19.70 1.95
C LYS A 211 13.50 18.93 1.40
N ILE A 212 13.58 18.79 0.08
CA ILE A 212 14.64 18.02 -0.60
C ILE A 212 16.01 18.70 -0.54
N GLU A 213 16.08 20.03 -0.34
CA GLU A 213 17.33 20.82 -0.48
C GLU A 213 18.49 20.37 0.43
N ASN A 214 18.21 19.64 1.53
CA ASN A 214 19.22 19.19 2.50
C ASN A 214 19.59 17.71 2.43
N LEU A 215 19.18 16.97 1.40
CA LEU A 215 19.48 15.53 1.30
C LEU A 215 20.79 15.26 0.53
N SER A 216 21.56 14.28 1.01
CA SER A 216 22.82 13.87 0.38
C SER A 216 22.57 13.35 -1.04
N LYS A 217 23.40 13.78 -2.00
CA LYS A 217 23.35 13.29 -3.39
C LYS A 217 24.24 12.06 -3.52
N TRP A 218 23.75 11.01 -4.19
CA TRP A 218 24.55 9.83 -4.49
C TRP A 218 25.40 10.07 -5.74
N THR A 219 26.67 9.65 -5.77
CA THR A 219 27.65 10.11 -6.78
C THR A 219 28.15 9.03 -7.74
N GLU A 220 27.90 7.74 -7.47
CA GLU A 220 28.38 6.65 -8.35
C GLU A 220 27.30 6.22 -9.36
N ALA A 221 27.65 5.42 -10.37
CA ALA A 221 26.69 4.85 -11.33
C ALA A 221 26.83 3.32 -11.31
N VAL A 222 25.72 2.59 -11.18
CA VAL A 222 25.76 1.15 -10.89
C VAL A 222 24.72 0.37 -11.70
N THR A 223 25.10 -0.84 -12.11
CA THR A 223 24.30 -1.73 -12.96
C THR A 223 23.43 -2.69 -12.12
N LEU A 224 22.26 -3.10 -12.61
CA LEU A 224 21.34 -4.07 -11.98
C LEU A 224 22.02 -5.35 -11.44
N LYS A 225 23.09 -5.83 -12.10
CA LYS A 225 23.89 -6.97 -11.63
C LYS A 225 24.61 -6.74 -10.29
N GLN A 226 25.05 -5.51 -10.02
CA GLN A 226 25.71 -5.17 -8.76
C GLN A 226 24.69 -5.12 -7.61
N ILE A 227 23.47 -4.64 -7.87
CA ILE A 227 22.37 -4.64 -6.88
C ILE A 227 22.05 -6.06 -6.42
N ILE A 228 21.89 -7.00 -7.36
CA ILE A 228 21.62 -8.41 -7.05
C ILE A 228 22.81 -9.06 -6.32
N LYS A 229 24.04 -8.64 -6.61
CA LYS A 229 25.25 -9.16 -5.95
C LYS A 229 25.35 -8.70 -4.50
N GLU A 230 25.03 -7.44 -4.20
CA GLU A 230 25.04 -6.91 -2.84
C GLU A 230 23.93 -7.51 -1.97
N LEU A 231 22.73 -7.71 -2.53
CA LEU A 231 21.61 -8.38 -1.83
C LEU A 231 21.89 -9.86 -1.48
N LYS A 232 22.88 -10.49 -2.11
CA LYS A 232 23.32 -11.85 -1.76
C LYS A 232 24.38 -11.89 -0.65
N ILE A 233 25.00 -10.75 -0.35
CA ILE A 233 26.08 -10.63 0.64
C ILE A 233 25.54 -10.09 1.98
N ALA A 234 24.46 -9.30 1.94
CA ALA A 234 23.69 -8.88 3.11
C ALA A 234 22.79 -10.01 3.63
#